data_AF-A0A957LD68-F1
#
_entry.id   AF-A0A957LD68-F1
#
_cell.length_a   1.000
_cell.length_b   1.000
_cell.length_c   1.000
_cell.angle_alpha   90.00
_cell.angle_beta   90.00
_cell.angle_gamma   90.00
#
_symmetry.space_group_name_H-M   'P 1'
#
loop_
_entity.id
_entity.type
_entity.pdbx_description
1 polymer ?
#
loop_
_entity_poly.entity_id
_entity_poly.type
_entity_poly.pdbx_seq_one_letter_code
_entity_poly.pdbx_strand_id
1 'polypeptide(L)'
;ENSVWVYDSWFGSDPSLPVEERVGGGNGRAIDYETFAAYWQQFNYTYITLYTPEQRPTFEAIVGEQLNDQTMWSQSLTNIQAELEQAPEKGHLWFNLGNAYNALGEYELAAVAFDKAREVGLPWRMLWYQFGPYEAYYQIGRYQDVIELADVTLNQRPYFEESYYYRGLAYQALGNEREAQADLERAVDFNPNFQPAVDALAALSP
;
A
#
# COMPACT_ATOMS: atom_id res chain seq x y z
N GLU A 1 -30.00 0.40 13.40
CA GLU A 1 -28.55 0.68 13.42
C GLU A 1 -27.93 0.02 12.20
N ASN A 2 -27.05 0.71 11.49
CA ASN A 2 -26.35 0.14 10.33
C ASN A 2 -25.24 -0.76 10.86
N SER A 3 -25.44 -2.07 10.80
CA SER A 3 -24.45 -3.06 11.22
C SER A 3 -23.68 -3.60 10.01
N VAL A 4 -22.36 -3.75 10.15
CA VAL A 4 -21.48 -4.34 9.14
C VAL A 4 -21.06 -5.73 9.61
N TRP A 5 -21.15 -6.71 8.72
CA TRP A 5 -20.70 -8.08 8.99
C TRP A 5 -19.23 -8.21 8.57
N VAL A 6 -18.35 -8.46 9.55
CA VAL A 6 -16.91 -8.60 9.33
C VAL A 6 -16.49 -10.05 9.55
N TYR A 7 -15.67 -10.54 8.61
CA TYR A 7 -15.05 -11.85 8.66
C TYR A 7 -13.54 -11.65 8.79
N ASP A 8 -13.05 -11.53 10.03
CA ASP A 8 -11.63 -11.32 10.32
C ASP A 8 -11.12 -12.35 11.33
N SER A 9 -10.02 -13.00 10.96
CA SER A 9 -9.29 -13.92 11.84
C SER A 9 -8.62 -13.22 13.03
N TRP A 10 -8.28 -11.94 12.91
CA TRP A 10 -7.63 -11.14 13.96
C TRP A 10 -8.62 -10.72 15.05
N PHE A 11 -9.85 -10.34 14.70
CA PHE A 11 -10.89 -10.04 15.69
C PHE A 11 -11.22 -11.23 16.61
N GLY A 12 -10.93 -12.46 16.18
CA GLY A 12 -11.04 -13.67 17.01
C GLY A 12 -9.88 -13.98 17.93
N SER A 13 -8.88 -13.10 18.01
CA SER A 13 -7.72 -13.27 18.87
C SER A 13 -7.86 -12.68 20.27
N ASP A 14 -8.94 -11.92 20.57
CA ASP A 14 -9.15 -11.38 21.92
C ASP A 14 -9.40 -12.51 22.93
N PRO A 15 -8.44 -12.77 23.85
CA PRO A 15 -8.54 -13.87 24.78
C PRO A 15 -9.56 -13.61 25.91
N SER A 16 -10.12 -12.40 26.00
CA SER A 16 -11.13 -12.02 26.99
C SER A 16 -12.56 -12.40 26.59
N LEU A 17 -12.82 -12.64 25.29
CA LEU A 17 -14.15 -13.02 24.79
C LEU A 17 -14.37 -14.55 24.80
N PRO A 18 -15.62 -15.05 24.88
CA PRO A 18 -15.96 -16.47 24.64
C PRO A 18 -15.52 -16.95 23.25
N VAL A 19 -15.21 -18.26 23.09
CA VAL A 19 -14.67 -18.82 21.82
C VAL A 19 -15.65 -18.67 20.66
N GLU A 20 -16.95 -18.81 20.94
CA GLU A 20 -18.02 -18.67 19.97
C GLU A 20 -18.12 -17.22 19.45
N GLU A 21 -17.86 -16.26 20.34
CA GLU A 21 -17.77 -14.86 20.01
C GLU A 21 -16.45 -14.55 19.30
N ARG A 22 -15.32 -15.19 19.66
CA ARG A 22 -14.00 -15.07 18.98
C ARG A 22 -14.12 -15.18 17.47
N VAL A 23 -14.68 -16.28 16.95
CA VAL A 23 -14.70 -16.53 15.49
C VAL A 23 -16.03 -16.20 14.81
N GLY A 24 -16.95 -15.50 15.49
CA GLY A 24 -18.27 -15.14 14.93
C GLY A 24 -19.10 -16.36 14.49
N GLY A 25 -18.85 -17.53 15.08
CA GLY A 25 -19.52 -18.79 14.76
C GLY A 25 -19.54 -19.20 13.27
N GLY A 26 -18.64 -18.67 12.44
CA GLY A 26 -18.64 -18.90 10.98
C GLY A 26 -19.61 -18.00 10.18
N ASN A 27 -20.40 -17.15 10.84
CA ASN A 27 -21.35 -16.22 10.21
C ASN A 27 -20.86 -14.76 10.21
N GLY A 28 -19.60 -14.53 10.61
CA GLY A 28 -19.03 -13.20 10.79
C GLY A 28 -19.54 -12.52 12.07
N ARG A 29 -18.96 -11.37 12.39
CA ARG A 29 -19.39 -10.53 13.52
C ARG A 29 -20.10 -9.29 13.02
N ALA A 30 -21.23 -8.98 13.62
CA ALA A 30 -21.86 -7.68 13.45
C ALA A 30 -21.14 -6.65 14.33
N ILE A 31 -20.58 -5.62 13.71
CA ILE A 31 -20.08 -4.42 14.39
C ILE A 31 -20.85 -3.20 13.89
N ASP A 32 -20.91 -2.15 14.69
CA ASP A 32 -21.43 -0.88 14.21
C ASP A 32 -20.48 -0.25 13.18
N TYR A 33 -21.02 0.63 12.35
CA TYR A 33 -20.28 1.23 11.25
C TYR A 33 -19.12 2.12 11.71
N GLU A 34 -19.24 2.80 12.86
CA GLU A 34 -18.19 3.68 13.36
C GLU A 34 -16.96 2.86 13.76
N THR A 35 -17.18 1.74 14.47
CA THR A 35 -16.15 0.76 14.79
C THR A 35 -15.51 0.19 13.52
N PHE A 36 -16.31 -0.20 12.52
CA PHE A 36 -15.79 -0.66 11.23
C PHE A 36 -14.90 0.40 10.56
N ALA A 37 -15.40 1.63 10.45
CA ALA A 37 -14.70 2.73 9.79
C ALA A 37 -13.37 3.06 10.48
N ALA A 38 -13.33 3.02 11.81
CA ALA A 38 -12.10 3.25 12.58
C ALA A 38 -11.00 2.22 12.28
N TYR A 39 -11.37 0.96 12.03
CA TYR A 39 -10.42 -0.06 11.58
C TYR A 39 -10.06 0.09 10.11
N TRP A 40 -11.04 0.42 9.27
CA TRP A 40 -10.86 0.53 7.82
C TRP A 40 -10.00 1.73 7.40
N GLN A 41 -9.94 2.78 8.23
CA GLN A 41 -9.08 3.96 8.04
C GLN A 41 -7.63 3.59 7.73
N GLN A 42 -7.09 2.54 8.35
CA GLN A 42 -5.69 2.13 8.15
C GLN A 42 -5.43 1.65 6.71
N PHE A 43 -6.47 1.21 5.99
CA PHE A 43 -6.41 0.77 4.60
C PHE A 43 -6.80 1.88 3.62
N ASN A 44 -6.79 3.15 4.07
CA ASN A 44 -7.19 4.31 3.27
C ASN A 44 -8.60 4.19 2.68
N TYR A 45 -9.50 3.51 3.38
CA TYR A 45 -10.84 3.19 2.90
C TYR A 45 -10.89 2.49 1.53
N THR A 46 -9.78 1.89 1.07
CA THR A 46 -9.67 1.27 -0.24
C THR A 46 -10.44 -0.04 -0.26
N TYR A 47 -11.19 -0.33 -1.33
CA TYR A 47 -12.00 -1.53 -1.45
C TYR A 47 -11.88 -2.17 -2.84
N ILE A 48 -12.07 -3.48 -2.91
CA ILE A 48 -12.29 -4.21 -4.17
C ILE A 48 -13.79 -4.49 -4.27
N THR A 49 -14.38 -4.21 -5.43
CA THR A 49 -15.79 -4.49 -5.66
C THR A 49 -15.97 -5.73 -6.48
N LEU A 50 -16.88 -6.59 -6.03
CA LEU A 50 -17.27 -7.83 -6.70
C LEU A 50 -18.76 -7.73 -6.98
N TYR A 51 -19.13 -7.64 -8.25
CA TYR A 51 -20.51 -7.54 -8.68
C TYR A 51 -20.72 -8.29 -10.00
N THR A 52 -21.92 -8.82 -10.22
CA THR A 52 -22.27 -9.45 -11.50
C THR A 52 -22.59 -8.38 -12.55
N PRO A 53 -22.47 -8.67 -13.86
CA PRO A 53 -22.81 -7.69 -14.90
C PRO A 53 -24.19 -7.03 -14.73
N GLU A 54 -25.17 -7.77 -14.21
CA GLU A 54 -26.54 -7.29 -13.95
C GLU A 54 -26.62 -6.28 -12.81
N GLN A 55 -25.69 -6.35 -11.85
CA GLN A 55 -25.61 -5.45 -10.70
C GLN A 55 -24.90 -4.13 -11.04
N ARG A 56 -24.28 -4.02 -12.22
CA ARG A 56 -23.51 -2.83 -12.63
C ARG A 56 -24.28 -1.52 -12.45
N PRO A 57 -25.54 -1.36 -12.89
CA PRO A 57 -26.23 -0.08 -12.75
C PRO A 57 -26.42 0.34 -11.28
N THR A 58 -26.67 -0.63 -10.39
CA THR A 58 -26.77 -0.38 -8.95
C THR A 58 -25.42 -0.02 -8.36
N PHE A 59 -24.37 -0.75 -8.74
CA PHE A 59 -23.00 -0.47 -8.32
C PHE A 59 -22.56 0.94 -8.73
N GLU A 60 -22.78 1.32 -9.99
CA GLU A 60 -22.44 2.64 -10.52
C GLU A 60 -23.22 3.74 -9.82
N ALA A 61 -24.50 3.51 -9.48
CA ALA A 61 -25.31 4.46 -8.72
C ALA A 61 -24.81 4.64 -7.27
N ILE A 62 -24.18 3.62 -6.67
CA ILE A 62 -23.61 3.68 -5.31
C ILE A 62 -22.25 4.40 -5.31
N VAL A 63 -21.35 4.01 -6.22
CA VAL A 63 -19.98 4.55 -6.26
C VAL A 63 -19.93 5.94 -6.91
N GLY A 64 -20.79 6.18 -7.90
CA GLY A 64 -20.90 7.46 -8.58
C GLY A 64 -19.58 7.91 -9.21
N GLU A 65 -19.18 9.15 -8.94
CA GLU A 65 -17.99 9.76 -9.55
C GLU A 65 -16.67 9.11 -9.12
N GLN A 66 -16.66 8.37 -8.00
CA GLN A 66 -15.49 7.63 -7.53
C GLN A 66 -15.17 6.39 -8.38
N LEU A 67 -15.96 6.09 -9.42
CA LEU A 67 -15.56 5.16 -10.47
C LEU A 67 -14.38 5.69 -11.29
N ASN A 68 -14.15 7.00 -11.27
CA ASN A 68 -12.96 7.60 -11.83
C ASN A 68 -11.86 7.64 -10.76
N ASP A 69 -10.73 7.00 -11.05
CA ASP A 69 -9.61 6.90 -10.12
C ASP A 69 -9.10 8.28 -9.68
N GLN A 70 -9.00 9.25 -10.58
CA GLN A 70 -8.55 10.61 -10.24
C GLN A 70 -9.48 11.27 -9.22
N THR A 71 -10.80 11.15 -9.42
CA THR A 71 -11.81 11.66 -8.49
C THR A 71 -11.73 10.96 -7.14
N MET A 72 -11.61 9.63 -7.16
CA MET A 72 -11.49 8.82 -5.95
C MET A 72 -10.24 9.21 -5.13
N TRP A 73 -9.08 9.29 -5.76
CA TRP A 73 -7.83 9.66 -5.09
C TRP A 73 -7.85 11.11 -4.60
N SER A 74 -8.45 12.03 -5.34
CA SER A 74 -8.62 13.43 -4.89
C SER A 74 -9.53 13.54 -3.65
N GLN A 75 -10.60 12.73 -3.60
CA GLN A 75 -11.47 12.66 -2.44
C GLN A 75 -10.76 11.99 -1.24
N SER A 76 -10.03 10.90 -1.48
CA SER A 76 -9.20 10.24 -0.47
C SER A 76 -8.18 11.22 0.13
N LEU A 77 -7.50 12.00 -0.70
CA LEU A 77 -6.57 13.05 -0.26
C LEU A 77 -7.23 14.04 0.70
N THR A 78 -8.41 14.54 0.33
CA THR A 78 -9.18 15.48 1.16
C THR A 78 -9.53 14.88 2.52
N ASN A 79 -9.95 13.62 2.55
CA ASN A 79 -10.30 12.92 3.78
C ASN A 79 -9.07 12.71 4.68
N ILE A 80 -7.96 12.23 4.11
CA ILE A 80 -6.71 12.00 4.86
C ILE A 80 -6.18 13.31 5.45
N GLN A 81 -6.25 14.41 4.70
CA GLN A 81 -5.82 15.72 5.18
C GLN A 81 -6.63 16.17 6.39
N ALA A 82 -7.95 16.01 6.37
CA ALA A 82 -8.81 16.30 7.52
C ALA A 82 -8.50 15.39 8.73
N GLU A 83 -8.19 14.12 8.50
CA GLU A 83 -7.80 13.19 9.56
C GLU A 83 -6.44 13.55 10.18
N LEU A 84 -5.49 14.01 9.36
CA LEU A 84 -4.17 14.47 9.80
C LEU A 84 -4.24 15.77 10.61
N GLU A 85 -5.20 16.65 10.35
CA GLU A 85 -5.44 17.82 11.21
C GLU A 85 -5.79 17.40 12.66
N GLN A 86 -6.43 16.25 12.83
CA GLN A 86 -6.87 15.75 14.14
C GLN A 86 -5.85 14.82 14.80
N ALA A 87 -5.11 14.04 14.01
CA ALA A 87 -4.20 13.01 14.51
C ALA A 87 -2.88 12.93 13.71
N PRO A 88 -2.06 14.01 13.70
CA PRO A 88 -0.83 14.09 12.91
C PRO A 88 0.27 13.12 13.38
N GLU A 89 0.13 12.51 14.56
CA GLU A 89 1.06 11.50 15.08
C GLU A 89 0.83 10.09 14.50
N LYS A 90 -0.27 9.86 13.79
CA LYS A 90 -0.59 8.55 13.21
C LYS A 90 0.19 8.31 11.91
N GLY A 91 1.26 7.52 11.98
CA GLY A 91 2.11 7.21 10.82
C GLY A 91 1.38 6.62 9.60
N HIS A 92 0.34 5.80 9.79
CA HIS A 92 -0.43 5.25 8.67
C HIS A 92 -1.20 6.32 7.89
N LEU A 93 -1.60 7.43 8.51
CA LEU A 93 -2.27 8.53 7.79
C LEU A 93 -1.31 9.22 6.83
N TRP A 94 -0.09 9.50 7.27
CA TRP A 94 0.97 10.03 6.41
C TRP A 94 1.35 9.04 5.29
N PHE A 95 1.34 7.75 5.59
CA PHE A 95 1.59 6.73 4.56
C PHE A 95 0.47 6.68 3.52
N ASN A 96 -0.79 6.76 3.95
CA ASN A 96 -1.95 6.84 3.06
C ASN A 96 -1.93 8.11 2.23
N LEU A 97 -1.51 9.24 2.82
CA LEU A 97 -1.30 10.50 2.10
C LEU A 97 -0.25 10.34 0.99
N GLY A 98 0.86 9.66 1.29
CA GLY A 98 1.89 9.33 0.30
C GLY A 98 1.35 8.48 -0.86
N ASN A 99 0.58 7.44 -0.57
CA ASN A 99 -0.04 6.60 -1.60
C ASN A 99 -1.02 7.39 -2.49
N ALA A 100 -1.84 8.27 -1.88
CA ALA A 100 -2.77 9.11 -2.63
C ALA A 100 -2.01 10.07 -3.57
N TYR A 101 -0.92 10.68 -3.11
CA TYR A 101 -0.09 11.53 -3.96
C TYR A 101 0.59 10.75 -5.09
N ASN A 102 1.14 9.54 -4.84
CA ASN A 102 1.67 8.68 -5.90
C ASN A 102 0.61 8.40 -6.97
N ALA A 103 -0.59 8.01 -6.56
CA ALA A 103 -1.67 7.69 -7.49
C ALA A 103 -2.13 8.89 -8.34
N LEU A 104 -1.92 10.11 -7.82
CA LEU A 104 -2.17 11.37 -8.53
C LEU A 104 -0.95 11.87 -9.33
N GLY A 105 0.19 11.17 -9.27
CA GLY A 105 1.44 11.54 -9.95
C GLY A 105 2.26 12.65 -9.25
N GLU A 106 1.90 13.01 -8.02
CA GLU A 106 2.52 14.09 -7.24
C GLU A 106 3.67 13.55 -6.37
N TYR A 107 4.71 13.00 -7.00
CA TYR A 107 5.74 12.20 -6.33
C TYR A 107 6.57 12.96 -5.29
N GLU A 108 6.82 14.25 -5.47
CA GLU A 108 7.52 15.09 -4.48
C GLU A 108 6.72 15.19 -3.18
N LEU A 109 5.41 15.41 -3.28
CA LEU A 109 4.52 15.45 -2.12
C LEU A 109 4.40 14.08 -1.47
N ALA A 110 4.35 13.01 -2.29
CA ALA A 110 4.34 11.65 -1.79
C ALA A 110 5.59 11.33 -0.96
N ALA A 111 6.77 11.68 -1.47
CA ALA A 111 8.04 11.46 -0.79
C ALA A 111 8.09 12.17 0.57
N VAL A 112 7.62 13.42 0.65
CA VAL A 112 7.51 14.17 1.92
C VAL A 112 6.56 13.46 2.90
N ALA A 113 5.41 12.98 2.43
CA ALA A 113 4.46 12.26 3.26
C ALA A 113 5.03 10.92 3.78
N PHE A 114 5.73 10.16 2.93
CA PHE A 114 6.39 8.92 3.35
C PHE A 114 7.54 9.15 4.33
N ASP A 115 8.34 10.21 4.15
CA ASP A 115 9.34 10.63 5.13
C ASP A 115 8.69 10.93 6.48
N LYS A 116 7.60 11.69 6.46
CA LYS A 116 6.88 12.02 7.69
C LYS A 116 6.28 10.79 8.37
N ALA A 117 5.73 9.85 7.59
CA ALA A 117 5.22 8.58 8.12
C ALA A 117 6.30 7.83 8.91
N ARG A 118 7.52 7.72 8.36
CA ARG A 118 8.66 7.08 9.04
C ARG A 118 9.08 7.86 10.29
N GLU A 119 9.14 9.19 10.22
CA GLU A 119 9.52 10.06 11.35
C GLU A 119 8.59 9.87 12.55
N VAL A 120 7.27 9.79 12.32
CA VAL A 120 6.28 9.63 13.41
C VAL A 120 6.07 8.17 13.84
N GLY A 121 6.86 7.22 13.33
CA GLY A 121 6.90 5.85 13.81
C GLY A 121 6.04 4.85 13.04
N LEU A 122 5.90 5.01 11.72
CA LEU A 122 5.32 3.96 10.88
C LEU A 122 6.06 2.62 11.10
N PRO A 123 5.35 1.51 11.35
CA PRO A 123 5.98 0.21 11.51
C PRO A 123 6.74 -0.19 10.24
N TRP A 124 8.02 -0.50 10.38
CA TRP A 124 8.89 -0.88 9.26
C TRP A 124 8.32 -2.02 8.37
N ARG A 125 7.58 -2.95 8.98
CA ARG A 125 6.90 -4.08 8.30
C ARG A 125 5.85 -3.64 7.28
N MET A 126 5.43 -2.39 7.28
CA MET A 126 4.52 -1.86 6.25
C MET A 126 5.13 -2.00 4.85
N LEU A 127 6.45 -1.85 4.74
CA LEU A 127 7.19 -1.95 3.46
C LEU A 127 7.27 -3.38 2.89
N TRP A 128 6.83 -4.39 3.65
CA TRP A 128 6.76 -5.77 3.16
C TRP A 128 5.65 -6.00 2.16
N TYR A 129 4.62 -5.16 2.20
CA TYR A 129 3.41 -5.32 1.39
C TYR A 129 3.02 -4.03 0.66
N GLN A 130 3.70 -2.91 0.95
CA GLN A 130 3.39 -1.60 0.40
C GLN A 130 4.67 -0.87 0.00
N PHE A 131 4.88 -0.74 -1.30
CA PHE A 131 6.12 -0.27 -1.93
C PHE A 131 6.05 1.18 -2.45
N GLY A 132 4.98 1.92 -2.16
CA GLY A 132 4.78 3.32 -2.58
C GLY A 132 5.98 4.25 -2.34
N PRO A 133 6.70 4.17 -1.20
CA PRO A 133 7.90 4.99 -0.99
C PRO A 133 9.00 4.78 -2.03
N TYR A 134 9.21 3.54 -2.50
CA TYR A 134 10.23 3.28 -3.52
C TYR A 134 9.91 3.99 -4.83
N GLU A 135 8.65 3.91 -5.27
CA GLU A 135 8.17 4.61 -6.46
C GLU A 135 8.34 6.13 -6.32
N ALA A 136 7.86 6.70 -5.23
CA ALA A 136 7.95 8.14 -4.98
C ALA A 136 9.41 8.63 -5.05
N TYR A 137 10.30 7.96 -4.30
CA TYR A 137 11.71 8.32 -4.24
C TYR A 137 12.41 8.12 -5.59
N TYR A 138 12.09 7.05 -6.32
CA TYR A 138 12.64 6.80 -7.64
C TYR A 138 12.25 7.89 -8.64
N GLN A 139 10.96 8.24 -8.72
CA GLN A 139 10.44 9.21 -9.68
C GLN A 139 11.04 10.61 -9.51
N ILE A 140 11.40 10.98 -8.26
CA ILE A 140 12.04 12.28 -7.97
C ILE A 140 13.57 12.20 -7.89
N GLY A 141 14.17 11.08 -8.31
CA GLY A 141 15.63 10.92 -8.39
C GLY A 141 16.36 10.69 -7.07
N ARG A 142 15.65 10.39 -5.99
CA ARG A 142 16.23 9.97 -4.68
C ARG A 142 16.67 8.51 -4.73
N TYR A 143 17.48 8.14 -5.73
CA TYR A 143 17.91 6.76 -5.97
C TYR A 143 18.67 6.15 -4.79
N GLN A 144 19.50 6.94 -4.11
CA GLN A 144 20.21 6.49 -2.93
C GLN A 144 19.25 6.10 -1.79
N ASP A 145 18.16 6.84 -1.60
CA ASP A 145 17.17 6.55 -0.57
C ASP A 145 16.34 5.30 -0.91
N VAL A 146 16.10 5.05 -2.21
CA VAL A 146 15.52 3.77 -2.68
C VAL A 146 16.43 2.61 -2.30
N ILE A 147 17.75 2.73 -2.57
CA ILE A 147 18.73 1.69 -2.25
C ILE A 147 18.79 1.44 -0.74
N GLU A 148 18.89 2.49 0.07
CA GLU A 148 18.95 2.36 1.52
C GLU A 148 17.68 1.72 2.11
N LEU A 149 16.51 2.13 1.61
CA LEU A 149 15.24 1.58 2.06
C LEU A 149 15.09 0.11 1.67
N ALA A 150 15.53 -0.26 0.46
CA ALA A 150 15.52 -1.63 0.00
C ALA A 150 16.54 -2.49 0.77
N ASP A 151 17.73 -1.97 1.06
CA ASP A 151 18.75 -2.64 1.87
C ASP A 151 18.25 -2.98 3.26
N VAL A 152 17.60 -2.02 3.95
CA VAL A 152 17.01 -2.27 5.27
C VAL A 152 15.96 -3.38 5.20
N THR A 153 15.10 -3.34 4.18
CA THR A 153 14.03 -4.32 3.99
C THR A 153 14.61 -5.72 3.71
N LEU A 154 15.53 -5.82 2.76
CA LEU A 154 16.14 -7.08 2.30
C LEU A 154 17.09 -7.70 3.34
N ASN A 155 17.78 -6.89 4.15
CA ASN A 155 18.59 -7.38 5.27
C ASN A 155 17.74 -8.05 6.36
N GLN A 156 16.50 -7.58 6.56
CA GLN A 156 15.58 -8.21 7.49
C GLN A 156 14.90 -9.44 6.88
N ARG A 157 14.51 -9.36 5.60
CA ARG A 157 13.78 -10.40 4.87
C ARG A 157 14.14 -10.35 3.37
N PRO A 158 14.90 -11.33 2.86
CA PRO A 158 15.50 -11.25 1.53
C PRO A 158 14.61 -11.84 0.42
N TYR A 159 13.28 -11.63 0.46
CA TYR A 159 12.35 -12.33 -0.45
C TYR A 159 11.25 -11.45 -1.05
N PHE A 160 11.43 -10.12 -1.04
CA PHE A 160 10.47 -9.19 -1.64
C PHE A 160 10.94 -8.75 -3.02
N GLU A 161 10.26 -9.21 -4.07
CA GLU A 161 10.61 -8.92 -5.46
C GLU A 161 10.58 -7.42 -5.76
N GLU A 162 9.66 -6.65 -5.16
CA GLU A 162 9.56 -5.20 -5.40
C GLU A 162 10.76 -4.47 -4.84
N SER A 163 11.31 -4.91 -3.69
CA SER A 163 12.51 -4.30 -3.11
C SER A 163 13.74 -4.54 -3.98
N TYR A 164 13.89 -5.73 -4.56
CA TYR A 164 14.92 -6.00 -5.55
C TYR A 164 14.71 -5.19 -6.82
N TYR A 165 13.48 -5.15 -7.34
CA TYR A 165 13.14 -4.40 -8.55
C TYR A 165 13.48 -2.91 -8.45
N TYR A 166 12.99 -2.21 -7.41
CA TYR A 166 13.25 -0.79 -7.26
C TYR A 166 14.71 -0.48 -6.96
N ARG A 167 15.42 -1.34 -6.20
CA ARG A 167 16.86 -1.18 -5.98
C ARG A 167 17.65 -1.39 -7.26
N GLY A 168 17.25 -2.36 -8.09
CA GLY A 168 17.81 -2.59 -9.42
C GLY A 168 17.62 -1.39 -10.35
N LEU A 169 16.42 -0.81 -10.40
CA LEU A 169 16.16 0.43 -11.14
C LEU A 169 17.02 1.60 -10.63
N ALA A 170 17.14 1.76 -9.31
CA ALA A 170 17.96 2.81 -8.71
C ALA A 170 19.46 2.63 -9.04
N TYR A 171 19.97 1.39 -9.01
CA TYR A 171 21.33 1.09 -9.46
C TYR A 171 21.53 1.41 -10.94
N GLN A 172 20.57 1.07 -11.79
CA GLN A 172 20.62 1.41 -13.22
C GLN A 172 20.67 2.92 -13.43
N ALA A 173 19.83 3.69 -12.73
CA ALA A 173 19.80 5.14 -12.82
C ALA A 173 21.11 5.81 -12.35
N LEU A 174 21.86 5.14 -11.47
CA LEU A 174 23.19 5.56 -11.02
C LEU A 174 24.35 5.02 -11.88
N GLY A 175 24.07 4.23 -12.92
CA GLY A 175 25.08 3.64 -13.81
C GLY A 175 25.76 2.37 -13.28
N ASN A 176 25.23 1.77 -12.20
CA ASN A 176 25.72 0.54 -11.61
C ASN A 176 25.07 -0.68 -12.30
N GLU A 177 25.46 -0.92 -13.56
CA GLU A 177 24.79 -1.90 -14.43
C GLU A 177 24.82 -3.34 -13.89
N ARG A 178 25.93 -3.75 -13.27
CA ARG A 178 26.08 -5.11 -12.74
C ARG A 178 25.13 -5.36 -11.58
N GLU A 179 25.07 -4.44 -10.64
CA GLU A 179 24.19 -4.49 -9.47
C GLU A 179 22.72 -4.41 -9.91
N ALA A 180 22.41 -3.56 -10.90
CA ALA A 180 21.08 -3.47 -11.49
C ALA A 180 20.61 -4.81 -12.08
N GLN A 181 21.44 -5.43 -12.93
CA GLN A 181 21.14 -6.72 -13.53
C GLN A 181 20.93 -7.80 -12.45
N ALA A 182 21.83 -7.89 -11.47
CA ALA A 182 21.75 -8.91 -10.42
C ALA A 182 20.46 -8.78 -9.58
N ASP A 183 20.05 -7.55 -9.26
CA ASP A 183 18.81 -7.31 -8.52
C ASP A 183 17.56 -7.60 -9.35
N LEU A 184 17.55 -7.23 -10.64
CA LEU A 184 16.41 -7.54 -11.51
C LEU A 184 16.27 -9.05 -11.78
N GLU A 185 17.39 -9.76 -11.97
CA GLU A 185 17.40 -11.23 -12.03
C GLU A 185 16.81 -11.84 -10.76
N ARG A 186 17.20 -11.31 -9.59
CA ARG A 186 16.68 -11.76 -8.30
C ARG A 186 15.17 -11.52 -8.14
N ALA A 187 14.67 -10.37 -8.59
CA ALA A 187 13.24 -10.07 -8.57
C ALA A 187 12.46 -11.08 -9.44
N VAL A 188 12.96 -11.38 -10.64
CA VAL A 188 12.36 -12.37 -11.55
C VAL A 188 12.44 -13.80 -10.97
N ASP A 189 13.54 -14.16 -10.32
CA ASP A 189 13.69 -15.46 -9.66
C ASP A 189 12.66 -15.67 -8.53
N PHE A 190 12.37 -14.63 -7.74
CA PHE A 190 11.35 -14.69 -6.69
C PHE A 190 9.93 -14.77 -7.26
N ASN A 191 9.65 -13.96 -8.27
CA ASN A 191 8.35 -13.93 -8.92
C ASN A 191 8.49 -13.81 -10.44
N PRO A 192 8.48 -14.93 -11.17
CA PRO A 192 8.57 -14.92 -12.63
C PRO A 192 7.37 -14.24 -13.33
N ASN A 193 6.29 -13.99 -12.60
CA ASN A 193 5.10 -13.30 -13.12
C ASN A 193 5.11 -11.79 -12.77
N PHE A 194 6.14 -11.29 -12.09
CA PHE A 194 6.28 -9.87 -11.81
C PHE A 194 6.78 -9.14 -13.07
N GLN A 195 5.84 -8.85 -13.97
CA GLN A 195 6.11 -8.30 -15.29
C GLN A 195 7.01 -7.05 -15.29
N PRO A 196 6.87 -6.09 -14.35
CA PRO A 196 7.77 -4.94 -14.29
C PRO A 196 9.25 -5.31 -14.19
N ALA A 197 9.61 -6.33 -13.41
CA ALA A 197 10.98 -6.80 -13.29
C ALA A 197 11.45 -7.55 -14.54
N VAL A 198 10.57 -8.36 -15.15
CA VAL A 198 10.84 -9.07 -16.41
C VAL A 198 11.15 -8.07 -17.53
N ASP A 199 10.32 -7.04 -17.68
CA ASP A 199 10.49 -6.01 -18.70
C ASP A 199 11.76 -5.18 -18.48
N ALA A 200 12.04 -4.80 -17.23
CA ALA A 200 13.25 -4.07 -16.88
C ALA A 200 14.52 -4.89 -17.15
N LEU A 201 14.54 -6.18 -16.80
CA LEU A 201 15.67 -7.07 -17.07
C LEU A 201 15.90 -7.26 -18.57
N ALA A 202 14.82 -7.43 -19.33
CA ALA A 202 14.89 -7.54 -20.79
C ALA A 202 15.46 -6.25 -21.43
N ALA A 203 15.12 -5.08 -20.89
CA ALA A 203 15.64 -3.80 -21.36
C ALA A 203 17.14 -3.57 -21.07
N LEU A 204 17.71 -4.28 -20.09
CA LEU A 204 19.16 -4.26 -19.82
C LEU A 204 19.97 -5.16 -20.74
N SER A 205 19.32 -6.17 -21.33
CA SER A 205 19.98 -7.15 -22.19
C SER A 205 20.02 -6.61 -23.64
N PRO A 206 21.21 -6.34 -24.21
CA PRO A 206 21.34 -5.75 -25.55
C PRO A 206 20.92 -6.67 -26.70
#